data_AF-A0A0A1D0C3-F1
#
_entry.id   AF-A0A0A1D0C3-F1
#
_cell.length_a   1.000
_cell.length_b   1.000
_cell.length_c   1.000
_cell.angle_alpha   90.00
_cell.angle_beta   90.00
_cell.angle_gamma   90.00
#
_symmetry.space_group_name_H-M   'P 1'
#
loop_
_entity.id
_entity.type
_entity.pdbx_description
1 polymer ?
#
loop_
_entity_poly.entity_id
_entity_poly.type
_entity_poly.pdbx_seq_one_letter_code
_entity_poly.pdbx_strand_id
1 'polypeptide(L)' 'MDMLRSAGRGLAAVNTYLKGVLGEDSYDKYLDHHRATGCATAPMTIKEFWRDKTDRQDANPEGRCC' A
#
# COMPACT_ATOMS: atom_id res chain seq x y z
N MET A 1 -22.97 -24.35 11.71
CA MET A 1 -22.12 -23.15 11.94
C MET A 1 -21.14 -22.88 10.77
N ASP A 2 -21.42 -23.35 9.55
CA ASP A 2 -20.46 -23.26 8.42
C ASP A 2 -20.66 -22.05 7.51
N MET A 3 -21.88 -21.50 7.45
CA MET A 3 -22.19 -20.28 6.70
C MET A 3 -21.48 -19.03 7.24
N LEU A 4 -21.34 -18.89 8.56
CA LEU A 4 -20.61 -17.78 9.17
C LEU A 4 -19.11 -17.83 8.86
N ARG A 5 -18.53 -19.02 8.72
CA ARG A 5 -17.12 -19.18 8.34
C ARG A 5 -16.87 -18.87 6.87
N SER A 6 -17.80 -19.18 5.96
CA SER A 6 -17.67 -18.80 4.55
C SER A 6 -17.85 -17.29 4.35
N ALA A 7 -18.80 -16.67 5.07
CA ALA A 7 -18.99 -15.24 5.08
C ALA A 7 -17.76 -14.49 5.59
N GLY A 8 -17.11 -14.98 6.66
CA GLY A 8 -15.87 -14.39 7.19
C GLY A 8 -14.70 -14.43 6.19
N ARG A 9 -14.56 -15.50 5.41
CA ARG A 9 -13.52 -15.62 4.37
C ARG A 9 -13.80 -14.69 3.18
N GLY A 10 -15.06 -14.55 2.76
CA GLY A 10 -15.46 -13.63 1.69
C GLY A 10 -15.20 -12.16 2.07
N LEU A 11 -15.55 -11.77 3.30
CA LEU A 11 -15.29 -10.42 3.80
C LEU A 11 -13.80 -10.13 3.95
N ALA A 12 -12.99 -11.10 4.38
CA ALA A 12 -11.54 -10.95 4.43
C ALA A 12 -10.94 -10.74 3.03
N ALA A 13 -11.39 -11.50 2.03
CA ALA A 13 -10.93 -11.35 0.66
C ALA A 13 -11.32 -9.98 0.05
N VAL A 14 -12.56 -9.52 0.31
CA VAL A 14 -13.01 -8.18 -0.11
C VAL A 14 -12.23 -7.09 0.61
N ASN A 15 -11.93 -7.24 1.90
CA ASN A 15 -11.10 -6.28 2.63
C ASN A 15 -9.65 -6.24 2.11
N THR A 16 -9.04 -7.38 1.80
CA THR A 16 -7.71 -7.42 1.16
C THR A 16 -7.74 -6.81 -0.23
N TYR A 17 -8.80 -7.05 -1.01
CA TYR A 17 -8.98 -6.46 -2.32
C TYR A 17 -9.18 -4.93 -2.23
N LEU A 18 -10.04 -4.47 -1.33
CA LEU A 18 -10.25 -3.04 -1.06
C LEU A 18 -8.98 -2.37 -0.56
N LYS A 19 -8.19 -3.02 0.31
CA LYS A 19 -6.86 -2.53 0.72
C LYS A 19 -5.87 -2.40 -0.44
N GLY A 20 -5.89 -3.35 -1.37
CA GLY A 20 -5.10 -3.29 -2.59
C GLY A 20 -5.57 -2.20 -3.57
N VAL A 21 -6.88 -1.94 -3.64
CA VAL A 21 -7.50 -0.94 -4.54
C VAL A 21 -7.45 0.49 -3.97
N LEU A 22 -7.65 0.69 -2.67
CA LEU A 22 -7.53 1.99 -1.99
C LEU A 22 -6.07 2.43 -1.81
N GLY A 23 -5.10 1.55 -2.09
CA GLY A 23 -3.68 1.86 -1.95
C GLY A 23 -3.15 1.79 -0.51
N GLU A 24 -3.89 1.18 0.41
CA GLU A 24 -3.40 0.84 1.76
C GLU A 24 -2.21 -0.13 1.71
N ASP A 25 -2.07 -0.92 0.65
CA ASP A 25 -0.94 -1.85 0.46
C ASP A 25 0.32 -1.19 -0.14
N SER A 26 0.30 0.12 -0.42
CA SER A 26 1.45 0.84 -1.02
C SER A 26 2.74 0.64 -0.23
N TYR A 27 2.64 0.59 1.10
CA TYR A 27 3.80 0.39 1.98
C TYR A 27 4.30 -1.07 1.95
N ASP A 28 3.40 -2.05 1.82
CA ASP A 28 3.77 -3.47 1.73
C ASP A 28 4.52 -3.76 0.42
N LYS A 29 4.03 -3.21 -0.70
CA LYS A 29 4.73 -3.19 -2.00
C LYS A 29 6.10 -2.53 -1.93
N TYR A 30 6.22 -1.42 -1.19
CA TYR A 30 7.52 -0.78 -0.96
C TYR A 30 8.48 -1.71 -0.22
N LEU A 31 8.02 -2.39 0.84
CA LEU A 31 8.85 -3.33 1.59
C LEU A 31 9.25 -4.55 0.74
N ASP A 32 8.34 -5.09 -0.06
CA ASP A 32 8.65 -6.17 -1.00
C ASP A 32 9.70 -5.74 -2.02
N HIS A 33 9.52 -4.57 -2.64
CA HIS A 33 10.50 -4.00 -3.56
C HIS A 33 11.86 -3.76 -2.89
N HIS A 34 11.87 -3.22 -1.66
CA HIS A 34 13.08 -2.96 -0.89
C HIS A 34 13.82 -4.27 -0.54
N ARG A 35 13.08 -5.33 -0.21
CA ARG A 35 13.64 -6.68 0.02
C ARG A 35 14.19 -7.28 -1.28
N ALA A 36 13.45 -7.15 -2.38
CA ALA A 36 13.84 -7.69 -3.68
C ALA A 36 15.05 -6.96 -4.29
N THR A 37 15.18 -5.65 -4.06
CA THR A 37 16.35 -4.86 -4.49
C THR A 37 17.57 -5.08 -3.59
N GLY A 38 17.41 -5.70 -2.41
CA GLY A 38 18.51 -5.99 -1.50
C GLY A 38 19.23 -4.73 -1.00
N CYS A 39 18.51 -3.62 -0.88
CA CYS A 39 19.09 -2.35 -0.47
C CYS A 39 19.68 -2.48 0.94
N ALA A 40 20.96 -2.11 1.11
CA ALA A 40 21.67 -2.22 2.40
C ALA A 40 21.16 -1.20 3.44
N THR A 41 20.40 -0.20 2.99
CA THR A 41 19.78 0.82 3.82
C THR A 41 18.57 0.25 4.56
N ALA A 42 18.26 0.77 5.76
CA ALA A 42 17.02 0.39 6.42
C ALA A 42 15.81 0.91 5.61
N PRO A 43 14.72 0.13 5.49
CA PRO A 43 13.50 0.62 4.86
C PRO A 43 12.95 1.81 5.65
N MET A 44 12.40 2.79 4.93
CA MET A 44 11.72 3.94 5.52
C MET A 44 10.55 3.47 6.39
N THR A 45 10.26 4.21 7.46
CA THR A 45 9.07 3.96 8.26
C THR A 45 7.80 4.27 7.47
N ILE A 46 6.67 3.70 7.87
CA ILE A 46 5.38 3.95 7.21
C ILE A 46 5.03 5.45 7.14
N LYS A 47 5.38 6.23 8.17
CA LYS A 47 5.15 7.67 8.22
C LYS A 47 6.00 8.42 7.21
N GLU A 48 7.28 8.07 7.11
CA GLU A 48 8.21 8.66 6.16
C GLU A 48 7.81 8.32 4.73
N PHE A 49 7.39 7.07 4.47
CA PHE A 49 6.87 6.64 3.17
C PHE A 49 5.68 7.48 2.71
N TRP A 50 4.69 7.69 3.58
CA TRP A 50 3.52 8.50 3.23
C TRP A 50 3.87 9.97 3.03
N ARG A 51 4.75 10.52 3.86
CA ARG A 51 5.24 11.89 3.70
C ARG A 51 5.96 12.07 2.36
N ASP A 52 6.93 11.22 2.06
CA ASP A 52 7.71 11.25 0.82
C ASP A 52 6.83 11.03 -0.42
N LYS A 53 5.81 10.16 -0.32
CA LYS A 53 4.80 9.98 -1.38
C LYS A 53 4.00 11.26 -1.62
N THR A 54 3.49 11.88 -0.56
CA THR A 54 2.76 13.15 -0.66
C THR A 54 3.65 14.28 -1.16
N ASP A 55 4.88 14.40 -0.66
CA ASP A 55 5.85 15.41 -1.06
C ASP A 55 6.20 15.27 -2.56
N ARG A 56 6.34 14.04 -3.08
CA ARG A 56 6.50 13.81 -4.53
C ARG A 56 5.27 14.20 -5.34
N GLN A 57 4.06 13.96 -4.82
CA GLN A 57 2.83 14.37 -5.49
C GLN A 57 2.62 15.89 -5.47
N ASP A 58 3.10 16.56 -4.43
CA ASP A 58 3.07 18.02 -4.30
C ASP A 58 4.12 18.69 -5.20
N ALA A 59 5.35 18.16 -5.20
CA ALA A 59 6.48 18.68 -5.98
C ALA A 59 6.36 18.41 -7.49
N ASN A 60 5.68 17.32 -7.89
CA ASN A 60 5.40 16.98 -9.28
C ASN A 60 3.88 17.03 -9.54
N PRO A 61 3.29 18.23 -9.61
CA PRO A 61 1.87 18.39 -9.87
C PRO A 61 1.50 18.09 -11.33
N GLU A 62 2.33 17.38 -12.10
CA GLU A 62 2.28 17.19 -13.56
C GLU A 62 1.05 16.40 -14.08
N GLY A 63 0.03 16.21 -13.24
CA GLY A 63 -1.36 15.93 -13.64
C GLY A 63 -2.30 17.15 -13.59
N ARG A 64 -1.81 18.35 -13.30
CA ARG A 64 -2.54 19.62 -13.30
C ARG A 64 -2.17 20.44 -14.54
N CYS A 65 -2.52 19.94 -15.71
CA CYS A 65 -2.62 20.80 -16.88
C CYS A 65 -3.76 20.32 -17.78
N CYS A 66 -4.99 20.60 -17.32
CA CYS A 66 -6.06 21.17 -18.12
C CYS A 66 -7.13 21.75 -17.18
#